data_AF-A0A7X8VVR0-F1
#
_entry.id   AF-A0A7X8VVR0-F1
#
_cell.length_a   1.000
_cell.length_b   1.000
_cell.length_c   1.000
_cell.angle_alpha   90.00
_cell.angle_beta   90.00
_cell.angle_gamma   90.00
#
_symmetry.space_group_name_H-M   'P 1'
#
loop_
_entity.id
_entity.type
_entity.pdbx_description
1 polymer ?
#
loop_
_entity_poly.entity_id
_entity_poly.type
_entity_poly.pdbx_seq_one_letter_code
_entity_poly.pdbx_strand_id
1 'polypeptide(L)'
;ATAVPDARRWDVSRSIVELAERLKELNKLEVENPQLDNVKKILVSVATRPEQSEFFATSVALLRKGETYNAFLETTLSELAEQAAVWKNVEQFVEICDRMPGKLVAFWMQATLLAKGSAYLASATMKMPYRLWNNTEKLLAAAGEDTLLAETVFQDFQNKKVSPDHFYWLWKAPESEERLRHLSNVSLLFKTLHQETKGNYLKSQRLLRKMLIDDEKFQRTIMRHGDNDAIKALVHSIRHQSLLDSSERQSLLVKIVRHFPEAIHEVEERRKVSTQSPAGKFTSPRSMVRSREELRDLVEVQIPENVAAIEFARSLGDLRENSEFKFAKERQAFLARRRAELEERISETMVMDFSKIAVRNTVVPGCSVSIKYESGTVDKFHILGRFDSDPDRNMISYETPLGQALLGLKIGSKFDMPTGDSVTLVAIESLPADLLAWLNSEN
;
A
#
# COMPACT_ATOMS: atom_id res chain seq x y z
N ALA A 1 42.25 -51.43 10.99
CA ALA A 1 41.53 -50.17 10.71
C ALA A 1 40.08 -50.51 10.44
N THR A 2 39.23 -50.41 11.46
CA THR A 2 37.78 -50.61 11.33
C THR A 2 37.24 -49.50 10.45
N ALA A 3 36.81 -49.85 9.24
CA ALA A 3 36.18 -48.93 8.31
C ALA A 3 35.05 -48.19 9.00
N VAL A 4 35.10 -46.85 8.98
CA VAL A 4 33.97 -46.02 9.42
C VAL A 4 32.75 -46.48 8.62
N PRO A 5 31.60 -46.78 9.25
CA PRO A 5 30.42 -47.26 8.53
C PRO A 5 30.06 -46.29 7.41
N ASP A 6 29.78 -46.84 6.21
CA ASP A 6 29.55 -46.13 4.94
C ASP A 6 28.52 -44.98 5.06
N ALA A 7 27.56 -45.12 5.98
CA ALA A 7 26.58 -44.10 6.34
C ALA A 7 27.19 -42.76 6.83
N ARG A 8 28.43 -42.74 7.31
CA ARG A 8 29.10 -41.50 7.77
C ARG A 8 29.98 -40.84 6.70
N ARG A 9 30.17 -41.48 5.54
CA ARG A 9 30.96 -40.93 4.43
C ARG A 9 30.09 -40.07 3.54
N TRP A 10 29.99 -38.79 3.87
CA TRP A 10 29.27 -37.82 3.03
C TRP A 10 30.02 -37.51 1.72
N ASP A 11 31.35 -37.70 1.71
CA ASP A 11 32.25 -37.38 0.61
C ASP A 11 32.13 -38.33 -0.61
N VAL A 12 31.56 -39.52 -0.42
CA VAL A 12 31.33 -40.53 -1.48
C VAL A 12 29.91 -40.49 -2.07
N SER A 13 29.15 -39.44 -1.77
CA SER A 13 27.78 -39.26 -2.27
C SER A 13 27.72 -39.34 -3.80
N ARG A 14 26.61 -39.83 -4.36
CA ARG A 14 26.40 -39.98 -5.82
C ARG A 14 25.58 -38.84 -6.42
N SER A 15 24.88 -38.08 -5.60
CA SER A 15 24.03 -36.97 -6.01
C SER A 15 24.03 -35.84 -4.98
N ILE A 16 23.54 -34.66 -5.36
CA ILE A 16 23.40 -33.53 -4.43
C ILE A 16 22.36 -33.79 -3.34
N VAL A 17 21.31 -34.55 -3.65
CA VAL A 17 20.26 -34.93 -2.69
C VAL A 17 20.85 -35.82 -1.61
N GLU A 18 21.57 -36.86 -2.02
CA GLU A 18 22.25 -37.78 -1.11
C GLU A 18 23.32 -37.06 -0.26
N LEU A 19 24.08 -36.15 -0.88
CA LEU A 19 25.07 -35.34 -0.16
C LEU A 19 24.39 -34.49 0.93
N ALA A 20 23.30 -33.81 0.60
CA ALA A 20 22.57 -32.97 1.55
C ALA A 20 21.99 -33.79 2.70
N GLU A 21 21.47 -34.99 2.43
CA GLU A 21 20.91 -35.90 3.45
C GLU A 21 22.00 -36.42 4.39
N ARG A 22 23.10 -36.96 3.84
CA ARG A 22 24.23 -37.46 4.64
C ARG A 22 24.83 -36.36 5.52
N LEU A 23 24.97 -35.14 4.99
CA LEU A 23 25.47 -34.00 5.76
C LEU A 23 24.53 -33.58 6.90
N LYS A 24 23.20 -33.75 6.77
CA LYS A 24 22.23 -33.42 7.84
C LYS A 24 22.31 -34.37 9.03
N GLU A 25 22.65 -35.63 8.79
CA GLU A 25 22.71 -36.66 9.83
C GLU A 25 24.00 -36.60 10.67
N LEU A 26 24.98 -35.80 10.24
CA LEU A 26 26.30 -35.74 10.86
C LEU A 26 26.42 -34.62 11.90
N ASN A 27 26.88 -34.99 13.09
CA ASN A 27 27.27 -34.03 14.14
C ASN A 27 28.69 -33.47 13.94
N LYS A 28 29.57 -34.22 13.28
CA LYS A 28 30.94 -33.84 12.92
C LYS A 28 31.23 -34.27 11.49
N LEU A 29 31.94 -33.43 10.74
CA LEU A 29 32.28 -33.69 9.33
C LEU A 29 33.62 -34.40 9.13
N GLU A 30 34.37 -34.67 10.21
CA GLU A 30 35.69 -35.29 10.16
C GLU A 30 35.65 -36.68 9.52
N VAL A 31 36.28 -36.80 8.35
CA VAL A 31 36.48 -38.06 7.63
C VAL A 31 37.98 -38.19 7.33
N GLU A 32 38.55 -39.36 7.57
CA GLU A 32 39.93 -39.66 7.16
C GLU A 32 40.01 -39.69 5.62
N ASN A 33 40.91 -38.89 5.05
CA ASN A 33 41.15 -38.78 3.60
C ASN A 33 39.86 -38.52 2.77
N PRO A 34 39.24 -37.34 2.93
CA PRO A 34 37.96 -37.03 2.28
C PRO A 34 38.10 -36.89 0.76
N GLN A 35 37.15 -37.45 0.01
CA GLN A 35 37.08 -37.34 -1.46
C GLN A 35 36.49 -35.99 -1.92
N LEU A 36 37.18 -34.89 -1.63
CA LEU A 36 36.72 -33.53 -1.93
C LEU A 36 36.50 -33.27 -3.43
N ASP A 37 37.28 -33.92 -4.31
CA ASP A 37 37.09 -33.83 -5.76
C ASP A 37 35.73 -34.37 -6.22
N ASN A 38 35.23 -35.42 -5.56
CA ASN A 38 33.90 -35.95 -5.84
C ASN A 38 32.82 -34.93 -5.46
N VAL A 39 32.94 -34.36 -4.27
CA VAL A 39 32.05 -33.31 -3.77
C VAL A 39 32.06 -32.09 -4.70
N LYS A 40 33.24 -31.64 -5.16
CA LYS A 40 33.37 -30.56 -6.14
C LYS A 40 32.63 -30.88 -7.43
N LYS A 41 32.82 -32.08 -8.00
CA LYS A 41 32.10 -32.50 -9.22
C LYS A 41 30.59 -32.46 -9.04
N ILE A 42 30.07 -32.91 -7.90
CA ILE A 42 28.63 -32.85 -7.60
C ILE A 42 28.16 -31.40 -7.57
N LEU A 43 28.81 -30.53 -6.80
CA LEU A 43 28.45 -29.12 -6.68
C LEU A 43 28.48 -28.40 -8.03
N VAL A 44 29.52 -28.62 -8.83
CA VAL A 44 29.64 -28.05 -10.19
C VAL A 44 28.52 -28.55 -11.10
N SER A 45 28.19 -29.84 -11.06
CA SER A 45 27.18 -30.44 -11.95
C SER A 45 25.76 -29.91 -11.72
N VAL A 46 25.47 -29.42 -10.51
CA VAL A 46 24.15 -28.91 -10.12
C VAL A 46 24.09 -27.40 -9.99
N ALA A 47 25.23 -26.70 -9.96
CA ALA A 47 25.28 -25.25 -9.76
C ALA A 47 24.41 -24.48 -10.77
N THR A 48 24.39 -24.89 -12.03
CA THR A 48 23.63 -24.23 -13.11
C THR A 48 22.15 -24.63 -13.16
N ARG A 49 21.69 -25.54 -12.28
CA ARG A 49 20.34 -26.13 -12.30
C ARG A 49 19.46 -25.49 -11.21
N PRO A 50 18.49 -24.62 -11.57
CA PRO A 50 17.64 -23.93 -10.59
C PRO A 50 16.89 -24.90 -9.66
N GLU A 51 16.40 -26.01 -10.18
CA GLU A 51 15.64 -27.02 -9.42
C GLU A 51 16.46 -27.73 -8.33
N GLN A 52 17.80 -27.69 -8.41
CA GLN A 52 18.72 -28.26 -7.42
C GLN A 52 19.29 -27.23 -6.44
N SER A 53 18.89 -25.95 -6.57
CA SER A 53 19.50 -24.86 -5.81
C SER A 53 19.29 -24.97 -4.29
N GLU A 54 18.17 -25.56 -3.85
CA GLU A 54 17.91 -25.78 -2.43
C GLU A 54 18.86 -26.83 -1.82
N PHE A 55 19.07 -27.96 -2.50
CA PHE A 55 20.02 -28.99 -2.08
C PHE A 55 21.47 -28.49 -2.15
N PHE A 56 21.80 -27.72 -3.19
CA PHE A 56 23.09 -27.04 -3.32
C PHE A 56 23.35 -26.12 -2.11
N ALA A 57 22.44 -25.17 -1.85
CA ALA A 57 22.59 -24.20 -0.76
C ALA A 57 22.66 -24.90 0.61
N THR A 58 21.83 -25.93 0.83
CA THR A 58 21.84 -26.71 2.08
C THR A 58 23.16 -27.44 2.29
N SER A 59 23.69 -28.09 1.24
CA SER A 59 24.97 -28.81 1.31
C SER A 59 26.12 -27.85 1.60
N VAL A 60 26.17 -26.72 0.89
CA VAL A 60 27.19 -25.68 1.11
C VAL A 60 27.10 -25.10 2.53
N ALA A 61 25.88 -24.82 3.03
CA ALA A 61 25.69 -24.32 4.40
C ALA A 61 26.16 -25.31 5.47
N LEU A 62 25.88 -26.60 5.28
CA LEU A 62 26.31 -27.67 6.21
C LEU A 62 27.82 -27.86 6.19
N LEU A 63 28.45 -27.86 5.02
CA LEU A 63 29.90 -27.92 4.89
C LEU A 63 30.56 -26.71 5.55
N ARG A 64 30.01 -25.51 5.35
CA ARG A 64 30.51 -24.27 5.97
C ARG A 64 30.38 -24.31 7.49
N LYS A 65 29.24 -24.82 8.00
CA LYS A 65 28.99 -24.96 9.44
C LYS A 65 30.02 -25.84 10.16
N GLY A 66 30.57 -26.84 9.48
CA GLY A 66 31.57 -27.72 10.10
C GLY A 66 32.96 -27.12 10.21
N GLU A 67 33.24 -25.99 9.56
CA GLU A 67 34.51 -25.23 9.55
C GLU A 67 35.76 -25.98 9.02
N THR A 68 35.76 -27.31 9.02
CA THR A 68 36.88 -28.18 8.64
C THR A 68 37.33 -27.97 7.19
N TYR A 69 36.40 -27.65 6.28
CA TYR A 69 36.64 -27.63 4.84
C TYR A 69 36.52 -26.23 4.23
N ASN A 70 36.82 -25.19 5.00
CA ASN A 70 36.69 -23.80 4.56
C ASN A 70 37.53 -23.47 3.33
N ALA A 71 38.81 -23.88 3.29
CA ALA A 71 39.69 -23.63 2.13
C ALA A 71 39.17 -24.27 0.84
N PHE A 72 38.64 -25.50 0.94
CA PHE A 72 38.01 -26.20 -0.17
C PHE A 72 36.77 -25.46 -0.69
N LEU A 73 35.92 -25.00 0.24
CA LEU A 73 34.74 -24.22 -0.12
C LEU A 73 35.11 -22.89 -0.75
N GLU A 74 36.10 -22.17 -0.22
CA GLU A 74 36.53 -20.88 -0.77
C GLU A 74 36.97 -21.01 -2.24
N THR A 75 37.80 -22.01 -2.56
CA THR A 75 38.23 -22.26 -3.94
C THR A 75 37.04 -22.66 -4.82
N THR A 76 36.19 -23.57 -4.35
CA THR A 76 35.09 -24.11 -5.14
C THR A 76 33.98 -23.07 -5.39
N LEU A 77 33.61 -22.29 -4.38
CA LEU A 77 32.54 -21.29 -4.49
C LEU A 77 32.97 -20.08 -5.32
N SER A 78 34.26 -19.70 -5.27
CA SER A 78 34.81 -18.64 -6.13
C SER A 78 34.70 -19.01 -7.62
N GLU A 79 35.01 -20.27 -7.99
CA GLU A 79 34.84 -20.77 -9.36
C GLU A 79 33.36 -20.80 -9.80
N LEU A 80 32.44 -21.08 -8.87
CA LEU A 80 31.00 -21.21 -9.14
C LEU A 80 30.22 -19.90 -9.05
N ALA A 81 30.83 -18.84 -8.52
CA ALA A 81 30.19 -17.56 -8.19
C ALA A 81 29.36 -16.98 -9.36
N GLU A 82 29.91 -17.01 -10.57
CA GLU A 82 29.26 -16.46 -11.77
C GLU A 82 28.43 -17.49 -12.55
N GLN A 83 28.46 -18.76 -12.15
CA GLN A 83 27.78 -19.85 -12.88
C GLN A 83 26.53 -20.33 -12.16
N ALA A 84 26.53 -20.29 -10.82
CA ALA A 84 25.46 -20.86 -10.02
C ALA A 84 24.12 -20.13 -10.24
N ALA A 85 23.08 -20.89 -10.59
CA ALA A 85 21.73 -20.39 -10.84
C ALA A 85 21.19 -19.60 -9.64
N VAL A 86 21.45 -20.09 -8.42
CA VAL A 86 21.02 -19.45 -7.18
C VAL A 86 21.56 -18.03 -7.02
N TRP A 87 22.79 -17.74 -7.44
CA TRP A 87 23.36 -16.39 -7.32
C TRP A 87 23.12 -15.51 -8.56
N LYS A 88 22.76 -16.10 -9.70
CA LYS A 88 22.29 -15.34 -10.86
C LYS A 88 20.89 -14.78 -10.66
N ASN A 89 20.03 -15.54 -9.99
CA ASN A 89 18.67 -15.11 -9.67
C ASN A 89 18.54 -14.74 -8.20
N VAL A 90 18.58 -13.44 -7.90
CA VAL A 90 18.44 -12.91 -6.55
C VAL A 90 17.13 -13.36 -5.88
N GLU A 91 16.03 -13.49 -6.63
CA GLU A 91 14.75 -13.94 -6.06
C GLU A 91 14.83 -15.39 -5.56
N GLN A 92 15.53 -16.24 -6.31
CA GLN A 92 15.77 -17.63 -5.90
C GLN A 92 16.65 -17.70 -4.66
N PHE A 93 17.71 -16.90 -4.59
CA PHE A 93 18.55 -16.79 -3.40
C PHE A 93 17.74 -16.36 -2.17
N VAL A 94 16.90 -15.33 -2.33
CA VAL A 94 16.03 -14.82 -1.26
C VAL A 94 15.04 -15.90 -0.78
N GLU A 95 14.40 -16.63 -1.70
CA GLU A 95 13.47 -17.70 -1.37
C GLU A 95 14.15 -18.83 -0.57
N ILE A 96 15.37 -19.22 -0.98
CA ILE A 96 16.17 -20.21 -0.27
C ILE A 96 16.54 -19.71 1.13
N CYS A 97 17.01 -18.47 1.25
CA CYS A 97 17.32 -17.87 2.56
C CYS A 97 16.12 -17.84 3.50
N ASP A 98 14.92 -17.58 2.96
CA ASP A 98 13.69 -17.54 3.72
C ASP A 98 13.24 -18.93 4.19
N ARG A 99 13.33 -19.96 3.33
CA ARG A 99 12.94 -21.33 3.68
C ARG A 99 13.97 -22.07 4.54
N MET A 100 15.24 -21.68 4.45
CA MET A 100 16.32 -22.36 5.14
C MET A 100 16.17 -22.29 6.67
N PRO A 101 16.43 -23.37 7.42
CA PRO A 101 16.42 -23.35 8.87
C PRO A 101 17.33 -22.26 9.43
N GLY A 102 16.87 -21.52 10.44
CA GLY A 102 17.62 -20.38 11.00
C GLY A 102 19.02 -20.73 11.53
N LYS A 103 19.26 -21.99 11.93
CA LYS A 103 20.58 -22.47 12.33
C LYS A 103 21.56 -22.66 11.16
N LEU A 104 21.08 -22.67 9.92
CA LEU A 104 21.87 -22.88 8.71
C LEU A 104 21.99 -21.63 7.84
N VAL A 105 20.97 -20.75 7.85
CA VAL A 105 20.94 -19.55 6.99
C VAL A 105 22.17 -18.66 7.16
N ALA A 106 22.70 -18.51 8.38
CA ALA A 106 23.90 -17.72 8.62
C ALA A 106 25.13 -18.29 7.87
N PHE A 107 25.30 -19.62 7.86
CA PHE A 107 26.39 -20.29 7.15
C PHE A 107 26.22 -20.23 5.63
N TRP A 108 24.98 -20.29 5.14
CA TRP A 108 24.68 -20.05 3.72
C TRP A 108 25.02 -18.63 3.29
N MET A 109 24.67 -17.63 4.10
CA MET A 109 25.00 -16.23 3.83
C MET A 109 26.52 -15.98 3.92
N GLN A 110 27.23 -16.64 4.83
CA GLN A 110 28.71 -16.64 4.84
C GLN A 110 29.31 -17.20 3.55
N ALA A 111 28.81 -18.35 3.10
CA ALA A 111 29.26 -18.95 1.85
C ALA A 111 28.97 -18.04 0.64
N THR A 112 27.82 -17.37 0.66
CA THR A 112 27.47 -16.38 -0.38
C THR A 112 28.35 -15.14 -0.33
N LEU A 113 28.70 -14.65 0.86
CA LEU A 113 29.64 -13.54 1.04
C LEU A 113 31.00 -13.89 0.43
N LEU A 114 31.50 -15.11 0.69
CA LEU A 114 32.75 -15.59 0.09
C LEU A 114 32.69 -15.69 -1.43
N ALA A 115 31.54 -16.13 -1.97
CA ALA A 115 31.39 -16.34 -3.42
C ALA A 115 31.17 -15.03 -4.20
N LYS A 116 30.29 -14.15 -3.72
CA LYS A 116 29.79 -12.97 -4.46
C LYS A 116 30.23 -11.63 -3.87
N GLY A 117 30.85 -11.64 -2.70
CA GLY A 117 31.27 -10.43 -2.00
C GLY A 117 30.15 -9.69 -1.28
N SER A 118 30.57 -8.69 -0.51
CA SER A 118 29.75 -7.88 0.37
C SER A 118 28.64 -7.11 -0.36
N ALA A 119 28.96 -6.52 -1.51
CA ALA A 119 28.02 -5.73 -2.31
C ALA A 119 26.81 -6.56 -2.78
N TYR A 120 27.03 -7.79 -3.23
CA TYR A 120 25.94 -8.69 -3.63
C TYR A 120 25.04 -9.03 -2.44
N LEU A 121 25.63 -9.38 -1.28
CA LEU A 121 24.87 -9.75 -0.10
C LEU A 121 24.05 -8.59 0.45
N ALA A 122 24.62 -7.38 0.49
CA ALA A 122 23.92 -6.16 0.90
C ALA A 122 22.72 -5.87 -0.01
N SER A 123 22.92 -5.89 -1.33
CA SER A 123 21.84 -5.67 -2.30
C SER A 123 20.75 -6.74 -2.23
N ALA A 124 21.12 -8.02 -2.10
CA ALA A 124 20.16 -9.11 -1.95
C ALA A 124 19.34 -9.00 -0.66
N THR A 125 19.93 -8.48 0.42
CA THR A 125 19.26 -8.30 1.72
C THR A 125 18.07 -7.35 1.62
N MET A 126 18.10 -6.35 0.74
CA MET A 126 16.98 -5.42 0.54
C MET A 126 15.69 -6.13 0.08
N LYS A 127 15.84 -7.31 -0.54
CA LYS A 127 14.73 -8.18 -0.97
C LYS A 127 14.41 -9.31 0.02
N MET A 128 15.13 -9.40 1.14
CA MET A 128 14.89 -10.39 2.18
C MET A 128 13.97 -9.85 3.28
N PRO A 129 13.27 -10.73 4.01
CA PRO A 129 12.55 -10.32 5.21
C PRO A 129 13.50 -9.79 6.28
N TYR A 130 13.06 -8.76 7.02
CA TYR A 130 13.86 -8.08 8.05
C TYR A 130 14.53 -9.03 9.07
N ARG A 131 13.87 -10.16 9.40
CA ARG A 131 14.42 -11.17 10.34
C ARG A 131 15.80 -11.71 9.96
N LEU A 132 16.19 -11.58 8.69
CA LEU A 132 17.48 -12.05 8.16
C LEU A 132 18.53 -10.93 8.10
N TRP A 133 18.14 -9.66 8.22
CA TRP A 133 19.06 -8.53 8.01
C TRP A 133 20.16 -8.48 9.06
N ASN A 134 19.87 -8.82 10.31
CA ASN A 134 20.88 -8.93 11.38
C ASN A 134 21.98 -9.98 11.08
N ASN A 135 21.68 -10.98 10.25
CA ASN A 135 22.73 -11.90 9.80
C ASN A 135 23.68 -11.18 8.84
N THR A 136 23.13 -10.43 7.88
CA THR A 136 23.93 -9.60 6.96
C THR A 136 24.77 -8.59 7.72
N GLU A 137 24.19 -7.84 8.66
CA GLU A 137 24.92 -6.85 9.47
C GLU A 137 26.14 -7.45 10.16
N LYS A 138 25.96 -8.58 10.84
CA LYS A 138 27.06 -9.28 11.53
C LYS A 138 28.14 -9.76 10.56
N LEU A 139 27.75 -10.19 9.36
CA LEU A 139 28.68 -10.68 8.36
C LEU A 139 29.49 -9.56 7.70
N LEU A 140 28.84 -8.44 7.39
CA LEU A 140 29.51 -7.27 6.84
C LEU A 140 30.43 -6.62 7.89
N ALA A 141 29.99 -6.55 9.14
CA ALA A 141 30.84 -6.12 10.26
C ALA A 141 32.08 -7.00 10.41
N ALA A 142 31.91 -8.33 10.36
CA ALA A 142 33.04 -9.27 10.40
C ALA A 142 33.99 -9.15 9.19
N ALA A 143 33.51 -8.61 8.06
CA ALA A 143 34.32 -8.30 6.88
C ALA A 143 34.95 -6.90 6.92
N GLY A 144 34.69 -6.08 7.95
CA GLY A 144 35.16 -4.71 8.06
C GLY A 144 34.38 -3.69 7.22
N GLU A 145 33.16 -4.03 6.80
CA GLU A 145 32.28 -3.22 5.96
C GLU A 145 30.98 -2.84 6.71
N ASP A 146 31.11 -2.38 7.95
CA ASP A 146 29.98 -2.11 8.85
C ASP A 146 28.93 -1.12 8.29
N THR A 147 29.35 -0.20 7.42
CA THR A 147 28.47 0.84 6.87
C THR A 147 27.73 0.42 5.60
N LEU A 148 28.18 -0.63 4.92
CA LEU A 148 27.70 -0.97 3.57
C LEU A 148 26.19 -1.24 3.54
N LEU A 149 25.64 -1.92 4.56
CA LEU A 149 24.20 -2.18 4.61
C LEU A 149 23.41 -0.87 4.77
N ALA A 150 23.86 0.01 5.65
CA ALA A 150 23.21 1.31 5.87
C ALA A 150 23.25 2.17 4.61
N GLU A 151 24.40 2.25 3.94
CA GLU A 151 24.57 2.93 2.66
C GLU A 151 23.60 2.38 1.60
N THR A 152 23.49 1.04 1.50
CA THR A 152 22.57 0.38 0.56
C THR A 152 21.11 0.72 0.87
N VAL A 153 20.71 0.68 2.15
CA VAL A 153 19.36 1.07 2.59
C VAL A 153 19.06 2.52 2.21
N PHE A 154 19.97 3.44 2.49
CA PHE A 154 19.79 4.86 2.19
C PHE A 154 19.72 5.12 0.68
N GLN A 155 20.50 4.41 -0.13
CA GLN A 155 20.38 4.45 -1.58
C GLN A 155 18.98 4.02 -2.05
N ASP A 156 18.39 2.96 -1.48
CA ASP A 156 17.04 2.54 -1.83
C ASP A 156 15.97 3.56 -1.41
N PHE A 157 16.16 4.24 -0.28
CA PHE A 157 15.33 5.39 0.09
C PHE A 157 15.42 6.54 -0.92
N GLN A 158 16.63 6.89 -1.37
CA GLN A 158 16.85 7.93 -2.38
C GLN A 158 16.20 7.55 -3.72
N ASN A 159 16.31 6.27 -4.10
CA ASN A 159 15.73 5.71 -5.33
C ASN A 159 14.23 5.41 -5.22
N LYS A 160 13.60 5.64 -4.06
CA LYS A 160 12.20 5.34 -3.76
C LYS A 160 11.82 3.85 -3.96
N LYS A 161 12.80 2.94 -3.82
CA LYS A 161 12.64 1.48 -3.91
C LYS A 161 12.50 0.85 -2.52
N VAL A 162 11.58 1.39 -1.73
CA VAL A 162 11.50 1.09 -0.29
C VAL A 162 10.42 0.05 -0.01
N SER A 163 10.71 -0.89 0.88
CA SER A 163 9.76 -1.87 1.42
C SER A 163 9.45 -1.58 2.90
N PRO A 164 8.40 -2.19 3.49
CA PRO A 164 8.13 -2.04 4.92
C PRO A 164 9.30 -2.48 5.82
N ASP A 165 10.11 -3.45 5.39
CA ASP A 165 11.30 -3.90 6.12
C ASP A 165 12.38 -2.81 6.22
N HIS A 166 12.51 -1.95 5.21
CA HIS A 166 13.44 -0.81 5.24
C HIS A 166 13.05 0.18 6.33
N PHE A 167 11.77 0.55 6.42
CA PHE A 167 11.28 1.43 7.48
C PHE A 167 11.43 0.80 8.86
N TYR A 168 11.20 -0.51 8.98
CA TYR A 168 11.37 -1.22 10.24
C TYR A 168 12.85 -1.27 10.68
N TRP A 169 13.76 -1.54 9.75
CA TRP A 169 15.20 -1.46 9.99
C TRP A 169 15.62 -0.05 10.40
N LEU A 170 15.18 0.95 9.64
CA LEU A 170 15.48 2.36 9.90
C LEU A 170 14.98 2.80 11.27
N TRP A 171 13.85 2.28 11.73
CA TRP A 171 13.35 2.54 13.08
C TRP A 171 14.24 1.95 14.17
N LYS A 172 14.85 0.77 13.94
CA LYS A 172 15.73 0.07 14.88
C LYS A 172 17.19 0.51 14.83
N ALA A 173 17.61 1.14 13.73
CA ALA A 173 18.96 1.67 13.57
C ALA A 173 19.27 2.77 14.60
N PRO A 174 20.57 3.00 14.92
CA PRO A 174 20.99 4.10 15.79
C PRO A 174 20.47 5.47 15.32
N GLU A 175 20.29 6.40 16.26
CA GLU A 175 19.91 7.79 15.92
C GLU A 175 20.96 8.46 15.05
N SER A 176 20.54 8.97 13.90
CA SER A 176 21.36 9.76 12.98
C SER A 176 20.47 10.76 12.22
N GLU A 177 21.07 11.83 11.69
CA GLU A 177 20.32 12.81 10.88
C GLU A 177 19.73 12.17 9.61
N GLU A 178 20.47 11.27 8.97
CA GLU A 178 19.98 10.54 7.79
C GLU A 178 18.79 9.65 8.13
N ARG A 179 18.84 8.96 9.27
CA ARG A 179 17.71 8.17 9.78
C ARG A 179 16.47 9.04 9.96
N LEU A 180 16.63 10.17 10.66
CA LEU A 180 15.52 11.10 10.89
C LEU A 180 14.95 11.63 9.57
N ARG A 181 15.83 12.03 8.63
CA ARG A 181 15.45 12.54 7.31
C ARG A 181 14.57 11.55 6.55
N HIS A 182 14.93 10.27 6.54
CA HIS A 182 14.21 9.23 5.82
C HIS A 182 12.93 8.77 6.54
N LEU A 183 12.95 8.64 7.87
CA LEU A 183 11.73 8.32 8.66
C LEU A 183 10.66 9.40 8.53
N SER A 184 11.08 10.67 8.45
CA SER A 184 10.17 11.81 8.30
C SER A 184 9.57 11.95 6.89
N ASN A 185 9.94 11.09 5.94
CA ASN A 185 9.34 11.10 4.61
C ASN A 185 7.99 10.38 4.61
N VAL A 186 6.99 11.07 5.16
CA VAL A 186 5.61 10.57 5.31
C VAL A 186 5.01 10.13 3.98
N SER A 187 5.25 10.89 2.90
CA SER A 187 4.72 10.55 1.57
C SER A 187 5.20 9.16 1.12
N LEU A 188 6.49 8.87 1.32
CA LEU A 188 7.07 7.58 0.99
C LEU A 188 6.60 6.47 1.95
N LEU A 189 6.45 6.79 3.24
CA LEU A 189 5.92 5.87 4.25
C LEU A 189 4.53 5.36 3.87
N PHE A 190 3.60 6.27 3.61
CA PHE A 190 2.24 5.88 3.24
C PHE A 190 2.18 5.23 1.85
N LYS A 191 2.97 5.70 0.87
CA LYS A 191 3.10 5.01 -0.42
C LYS A 191 3.53 3.56 -0.23
N THR A 192 4.49 3.30 0.67
CA THR A 192 4.98 1.96 0.99
C THR A 192 3.90 1.13 1.70
N LEU A 193 3.16 1.73 2.62
CA LEU A 193 2.05 1.05 3.30
C LEU A 193 0.86 0.74 2.38
N HIS A 194 0.65 1.49 1.31
CA HIS A 194 -0.43 1.27 0.34
C HIS A 194 -0.10 0.21 -0.72
N GLN A 195 1.18 -0.15 -0.90
CA GLN A 195 1.57 -1.18 -1.85
C GLN A 195 1.04 -2.54 -1.43
N GLU A 196 0.52 -3.31 -2.39
CA GLU A 196 0.21 -4.72 -2.17
C GLU A 196 1.50 -5.48 -1.88
N THR A 197 1.61 -6.01 -0.67
CA THR A 197 2.73 -6.87 -0.30
C THR A 197 2.29 -8.33 -0.26
N LYS A 198 3.18 -9.23 -0.70
CA LYS A 198 2.95 -10.68 -0.69
C LYS A 198 4.01 -11.38 0.16
N GLY A 199 3.66 -12.53 0.72
CA GLY A 199 4.58 -13.35 1.52
C GLY A 199 5.10 -12.62 2.76
N ASN A 200 6.42 -12.55 2.92
CA ASN A 200 7.06 -12.15 4.17
C ASN A 200 6.91 -10.67 4.54
N TYR A 201 6.65 -9.83 3.54
CA TYR A 201 6.48 -8.39 3.70
C TYR A 201 5.18 -8.01 4.45
N LEU A 202 4.17 -8.90 4.48
CA LEU A 202 2.90 -8.64 5.18
C LEU A 202 3.12 -8.40 6.67
N LYS A 203 4.04 -9.13 7.30
CA LYS A 203 4.31 -8.99 8.74
C LYS A 203 4.89 -7.62 9.04
N SER A 204 5.89 -7.19 8.27
CA SER A 204 6.55 -5.90 8.42
C SER A 204 5.61 -4.74 8.07
N GLN A 205 4.74 -4.89 7.07
CA GLN A 205 3.69 -3.91 6.75
C GLN A 205 2.69 -3.73 7.91
N ARG A 206 2.21 -4.84 8.50
CA ARG A 206 1.32 -4.80 9.68
C ARG A 206 2.00 -4.14 10.87
N LEU A 207 3.27 -4.48 11.13
CA LEU A 207 4.05 -3.86 12.21
C LEU A 207 4.25 -2.37 11.97
N LEU A 208 4.56 -1.95 10.73
CA LEU A 208 4.75 -0.55 10.38
C LEU A 208 3.46 0.26 10.55
N ARG A 209 2.31 -0.28 10.11
CA ARG A 209 1.00 0.33 10.36
C ARG A 209 0.71 0.42 11.85
N LYS A 210 0.99 -0.64 12.62
CA LYS A 210 0.83 -0.63 14.08
C LYS A 210 1.71 0.43 14.74
N MET A 211 2.98 0.57 14.33
CA MET A 211 3.87 1.63 14.85
C MET A 211 3.34 3.02 14.51
N LEU A 212 2.87 3.23 13.29
CA LEU A 212 2.26 4.50 12.88
C LEU A 212 1.09 4.88 13.81
N ILE A 213 0.23 3.92 14.16
CA ILE A 213 -1.01 4.17 14.94
C ILE A 213 -0.75 4.20 16.45
N ASP A 214 0.01 3.25 16.99
CA ASP A 214 0.08 2.99 18.44
C ASP A 214 1.37 3.49 19.11
N ASP A 215 2.46 3.68 18.37
CA ASP A 215 3.77 4.01 18.95
C ASP A 215 4.01 5.53 18.98
N GLU A 216 3.88 6.12 20.18
CA GLU A 216 4.09 7.56 20.41
C GLU A 216 5.50 8.01 20.03
N LYS A 217 6.53 7.20 20.30
CA LYS A 217 7.91 7.59 19.96
C LYS A 217 8.08 7.67 18.45
N PHE A 218 7.56 6.66 17.74
CA PHE A 218 7.58 6.64 16.29
C PHE A 218 6.86 7.86 15.70
N GLN A 219 5.66 8.17 16.20
CA GLN A 219 4.89 9.35 15.80
C GLN A 219 5.67 10.66 15.98
N ARG A 220 6.27 10.86 17.16
CA ARG A 220 7.09 12.05 17.42
C ARG A 220 8.29 12.14 16.48
N THR A 221 8.96 11.01 16.19
CA THR A 221 10.11 10.98 15.29
C THR A 221 9.75 11.31 13.85
N ILE A 222 8.65 10.74 13.29
CA ILE A 222 8.23 11.07 11.92
C ILE A 222 7.78 12.53 11.76
N MET A 223 7.34 13.16 12.86
CA MET A 223 7.04 14.59 12.95
C MET A 223 8.25 15.45 13.33
N ARG A 224 9.47 14.89 13.30
CA ARG A 224 10.73 15.55 13.70
C ARG A 224 10.61 16.31 15.03
N HIS A 225 9.90 15.72 15.99
CA HIS A 225 9.69 16.30 17.31
C HIS A 225 9.04 17.69 17.31
N GLY A 226 8.19 18.00 16.31
CA GLY A 226 7.41 19.24 16.28
C GLY A 226 7.63 20.13 15.05
N ASP A 227 8.31 19.63 14.02
CA ASP A 227 8.53 20.38 12.79
C ASP A 227 7.21 20.62 12.04
N ASN A 228 6.87 21.88 11.79
CA ASN A 228 5.58 22.26 11.25
C ASN A 228 5.34 21.64 9.85
N ASP A 229 6.37 21.62 9.00
CA ASP A 229 6.28 21.03 7.67
C ASP A 229 6.10 19.50 7.70
N ALA A 230 6.79 18.81 8.63
CA ALA A 230 6.61 17.38 8.83
C ALA A 230 5.19 17.05 9.35
N ILE A 231 4.67 17.85 10.27
CA ILE A 231 3.30 17.70 10.79
C ILE A 231 2.28 17.92 9.67
N LYS A 232 2.42 18.98 8.87
CA LYS A 232 1.57 19.25 7.69
C LYS A 232 1.57 18.08 6.71
N ALA A 233 2.75 17.54 6.40
CA ALA A 233 2.87 16.39 5.51
C ALA A 233 2.16 15.14 6.06
N LEU A 234 2.25 14.91 7.38
CA LEU A 234 1.54 13.83 8.07
C LEU A 234 0.03 14.02 8.03
N VAL A 235 -0.47 15.19 8.41
CA VAL A 235 -1.90 15.50 8.39
C VAL A 235 -2.47 15.37 6.97
N HIS A 236 -1.77 15.90 5.97
CA HIS A 236 -2.15 15.77 4.57
C HIS A 236 -2.25 14.29 4.15
N SER A 237 -1.25 13.47 4.49
CA SER A 237 -1.24 12.05 4.13
C SER A 237 -2.38 11.27 4.82
N ILE A 238 -2.63 11.53 6.11
CA ILE A 238 -3.73 10.90 6.87
C ILE A 238 -5.10 11.22 6.26
N ARG A 239 -5.32 12.46 5.81
CA ARG A 239 -6.61 12.90 5.29
C ARG A 239 -6.89 12.44 3.86
N HIS A 240 -5.87 12.42 3.02
CA HIS A 240 -6.05 12.24 1.58
C HIS A 240 -5.71 10.84 1.06
N GLN A 241 -5.17 9.94 1.90
CA GLN A 241 -4.82 8.58 1.49
C GLN A 241 -5.74 7.55 2.13
N SER A 242 -6.24 6.63 1.31
CA SER A 242 -7.25 5.61 1.65
C SER A 242 -6.74 4.45 2.52
N LEU A 243 -5.56 4.57 3.13
CA LEU A 243 -4.93 3.49 3.90
C LEU A 243 -5.63 3.21 5.24
N LEU A 244 -6.10 4.28 5.89
CA LEU A 244 -6.64 4.25 7.25
C LEU A 244 -8.16 4.35 7.23
N ASP A 245 -8.84 3.69 8.17
CA ASP A 245 -10.28 3.88 8.35
C ASP A 245 -10.60 5.21 9.06
N SER A 246 -11.87 5.59 9.14
CA SER A 246 -12.29 6.86 9.74
C SER A 246 -11.90 6.98 11.22
N SER A 247 -11.89 5.87 11.96
CA SER A 247 -11.56 5.82 13.38
C SER A 247 -10.05 5.97 13.61
N GLU A 248 -9.22 5.31 12.80
CA GLU A 248 -7.77 5.40 12.82
C GLU A 248 -7.29 6.80 12.42
N ARG A 249 -7.92 7.40 11.39
CA ARG A 249 -7.64 8.79 11.00
C ARG A 249 -7.91 9.75 12.16
N GLN A 250 -9.08 9.65 12.78
CA GLN A 250 -9.45 10.52 13.89
C GLN A 250 -8.52 10.31 15.09
N SER A 251 -8.20 9.06 15.42
CA SER A 251 -7.26 8.70 16.49
C SER A 251 -5.88 9.33 16.27
N LEU A 252 -5.33 9.25 15.06
CA LEU A 252 -4.05 9.86 14.72
C LEU A 252 -4.08 11.39 14.76
N LEU A 253 -5.12 12.02 14.20
CA LEU A 253 -5.27 13.48 14.25
C LEU A 253 -5.35 13.99 15.69
N VAL A 254 -6.11 13.32 16.56
CA VAL A 254 -6.19 13.65 17.99
C VAL A 254 -4.83 13.47 18.68
N LYS A 255 -4.10 12.40 18.35
CA LYS A 255 -2.74 12.18 18.89
C LYS A 255 -1.76 13.28 18.46
N ILE A 256 -1.82 13.74 17.21
CA ILE A 256 -0.99 14.85 16.73
C ILE A 256 -1.23 16.11 17.58
N VAL A 257 -2.50 16.51 17.78
CA VAL A 257 -2.85 17.69 18.62
C VAL A 257 -2.43 17.48 20.07
N ARG A 258 -2.57 16.26 20.60
CA ARG A 258 -2.14 15.93 21.96
C ARG A 258 -0.63 16.02 22.14
N HIS A 259 0.16 15.63 21.14
CA HIS A 259 1.62 15.67 21.18
C HIS A 259 2.17 17.07 20.91
N PHE A 260 1.49 17.84 20.05
CA PHE A 260 1.88 19.16 19.55
C PHE A 260 0.65 20.09 19.51
N PRO A 261 0.25 20.68 20.65
CA PRO A 261 -0.92 21.57 20.73
C PRO A 261 -0.84 22.78 19.79
N GLU A 262 0.36 23.26 19.49
CA GLU A 262 0.63 24.34 18.54
C GLU A 262 0.23 24.01 17.09
N ALA A 263 0.18 22.71 16.74
CA ALA A 263 -0.23 22.24 15.43
C ALA A 263 -1.75 22.09 15.29
N ILE A 264 -2.53 22.56 16.28
CA ILE A 264 -3.99 22.50 16.24
C ILE A 264 -4.54 23.14 14.97
N HIS A 265 -3.93 24.22 14.45
CA HIS A 265 -4.38 24.88 13.22
C HIS A 265 -4.10 24.12 11.92
N GLU A 266 -3.25 23.10 11.97
CA GLU A 266 -2.98 22.20 10.84
C GLU A 266 -3.93 21.00 10.86
N VAL A 267 -4.29 20.53 12.07
CA VAL A 267 -5.22 19.40 12.30
C VAL A 267 -6.68 19.83 12.32
N GLU A 268 -6.98 20.98 12.88
CA GLU A 268 -8.24 21.68 12.65
C GLU A 268 -8.10 22.27 11.26
N GLU A 269 -9.02 21.92 10.36
CA GLU A 269 -9.19 22.77 9.19
C GLU A 269 -9.30 24.20 9.71
N ARG A 270 -8.48 25.12 9.18
CA ARG A 270 -8.98 26.47 8.99
C ARG A 270 -10.30 26.28 8.25
N ARG A 271 -11.40 26.28 9.00
CA ARG A 271 -12.61 26.98 8.59
C ARG A 271 -12.08 28.33 8.17
N LYS A 272 -11.72 28.49 6.90
CA LYS A 272 -11.75 29.79 6.27
C LYS A 272 -13.14 30.27 6.62
N VAL A 273 -13.20 31.26 7.49
CA VAL A 273 -14.41 31.98 7.82
C VAL A 273 -14.78 32.71 6.53
N SER A 274 -15.30 31.97 5.56
CA SER A 274 -16.15 32.52 4.52
C SER A 274 -17.51 32.63 5.19
N THR A 275 -17.87 33.87 5.45
CA THR A 275 -19.19 34.32 5.83
C THR A 275 -20.27 33.56 5.07
N GLN A 276 -21.16 32.90 5.85
CA GLN A 276 -22.51 32.41 5.54
C GLN A 276 -22.72 30.91 5.20
N SER A 277 -23.49 30.29 6.12
CA SER A 277 -24.43 29.15 5.98
C SER A 277 -23.97 27.74 6.42
N PRO A 278 -24.88 26.95 7.05
CA PRO A 278 -24.56 25.93 8.06
C PRO A 278 -24.04 24.62 7.46
N ALA A 279 -22.99 24.10 8.09
CA ALA A 279 -22.17 22.99 7.62
C ALA A 279 -22.80 21.61 7.88
N GLY A 280 -23.17 20.95 6.78
CA GLY A 280 -23.42 19.52 6.64
C GLY A 280 -23.55 19.20 5.15
N LYS A 281 -23.13 18.03 4.68
CA LYS A 281 -23.55 17.57 3.34
C LYS A 281 -25.01 17.15 3.48
N PHE A 282 -25.90 17.62 2.62
CA PHE A 282 -27.33 17.33 2.78
C PHE A 282 -28.04 17.03 1.46
N THR A 283 -29.20 16.41 1.56
CA THR A 283 -30.05 16.03 0.43
C THR A 283 -31.52 15.97 0.84
N SER A 284 -32.43 15.97 -0.13
CA SER A 284 -33.87 15.80 0.14
C SER A 284 -34.19 14.41 0.70
N PRO A 285 -35.30 14.26 1.46
CA PRO A 285 -35.79 12.95 1.89
C PRO A 285 -35.93 11.96 0.73
N ARG A 286 -36.54 12.40 -0.38
CA ARG A 286 -36.77 11.57 -1.57
C ARG A 286 -35.46 11.02 -2.15
N SER A 287 -34.47 11.89 -2.39
CA SER A 287 -33.21 11.47 -2.99
C SER A 287 -32.40 10.58 -2.05
N MET A 288 -32.49 10.79 -0.73
CA MET A 288 -31.87 9.88 0.25
C MET A 288 -32.46 8.47 0.18
N VAL A 289 -33.78 8.35 0.08
CA VAL A 289 -34.48 7.06 -0.08
C VAL A 289 -34.01 6.39 -1.37
N ARG A 290 -34.04 7.12 -2.49
CA ARG A 290 -33.58 6.60 -3.79
C ARG A 290 -32.14 6.10 -3.76
N SER A 291 -31.22 6.84 -3.15
CA SER A 291 -29.81 6.42 -3.04
C SER A 291 -29.64 5.18 -2.15
N ARG A 292 -30.44 5.03 -1.09
CA ARG A 292 -30.45 3.81 -0.26
C ARG A 292 -31.03 2.61 -1.01
N GLU A 293 -32.04 2.81 -1.84
CA GLU A 293 -32.60 1.76 -2.68
C GLU A 293 -31.62 1.32 -3.77
N GLU A 294 -30.92 2.27 -4.41
CA GLU A 294 -29.85 1.95 -5.35
C GLU A 294 -28.74 1.12 -4.67
N LEU A 295 -28.33 1.52 -3.46
CA LEU A 295 -27.34 0.76 -2.70
C LEU A 295 -27.85 -0.65 -2.34
N ARG A 296 -29.12 -0.78 -1.93
CA ARG A 296 -29.73 -2.07 -1.64
C ARG A 296 -29.75 -2.97 -2.86
N ASP A 297 -30.21 -2.47 -4.01
CA ASP A 297 -30.24 -3.19 -5.28
C ASP A 297 -28.83 -3.66 -5.71
N LEU A 298 -27.82 -2.80 -5.56
CA LEU A 298 -26.43 -3.16 -5.83
C LEU A 298 -25.96 -4.34 -4.96
N VAL A 299 -26.29 -4.33 -3.67
CA VAL A 299 -25.83 -5.34 -2.70
C VAL A 299 -26.62 -6.65 -2.80
N GLU A 300 -27.94 -6.57 -2.92
CA GLU A 300 -28.85 -7.72 -2.83
C GLU A 300 -29.12 -8.37 -4.20
N VAL A 301 -28.96 -7.64 -5.30
CA VAL A 301 -29.29 -8.13 -6.65
C VAL A 301 -28.04 -8.15 -7.53
N GLN A 302 -27.47 -6.99 -7.85
CA GLN A 302 -26.47 -6.88 -8.92
C GLN A 302 -25.14 -7.57 -8.60
N ILE A 303 -24.67 -7.47 -7.35
CA ILE A 303 -23.41 -8.13 -6.93
C ILE A 303 -23.57 -9.65 -6.93
N PRO A 304 -24.61 -10.25 -6.31
CA PRO A 304 -24.86 -11.69 -6.41
C PRO A 304 -24.99 -12.20 -7.85
N GLU A 305 -25.73 -11.50 -8.71
CA GLU A 305 -25.84 -11.85 -10.14
C GLU A 305 -24.48 -11.85 -10.84
N ASN A 306 -23.66 -10.84 -10.58
CA ASN A 306 -22.32 -10.75 -11.16
C ASN A 306 -21.39 -11.87 -10.66
N VAL A 307 -21.51 -12.29 -9.40
CA VAL A 307 -20.76 -13.45 -8.86
C VAL A 307 -21.19 -14.73 -9.59
N ALA A 308 -22.48 -14.97 -9.74
CA ALA A 308 -23.00 -16.12 -10.48
C ALA A 308 -22.54 -16.12 -11.95
N ALA A 309 -22.52 -14.94 -12.60
CA ALA A 309 -22.02 -14.79 -13.97
C ALA A 309 -20.52 -15.14 -14.09
N ILE A 310 -19.69 -14.75 -13.11
CA ILE A 310 -18.26 -15.11 -13.07
C ILE A 310 -18.08 -16.62 -12.91
N GLU A 311 -18.86 -17.24 -12.03
CA GLU A 311 -18.81 -18.69 -11.80
C GLU A 311 -19.23 -19.48 -13.05
N PHE A 312 -20.30 -19.05 -13.70
CA PHE A 312 -20.75 -19.62 -14.97
C PHE A 312 -19.68 -19.48 -16.06
N ALA A 313 -19.15 -18.28 -16.27
CA ALA A 313 -18.09 -18.05 -17.26
C ALA A 313 -16.82 -18.86 -16.97
N ARG A 314 -16.52 -19.13 -15.69
CA ARG A 314 -15.39 -19.98 -15.28
C ARG A 314 -15.60 -21.46 -15.60
N SER A 315 -16.85 -21.93 -15.62
CA SER A 315 -17.19 -23.31 -15.98
C SER A 315 -16.99 -23.62 -17.47
N LEU A 316 -16.91 -22.60 -18.33
CA LEU A 316 -16.74 -22.73 -19.78
C LEU A 316 -15.29 -23.01 -20.22
N GLY A 317 -14.35 -23.15 -19.28
CA GLY A 317 -13.02 -23.74 -19.50
C GLY A 317 -11.96 -22.77 -20.01
N ASP A 318 -12.06 -22.28 -21.26
CA ASP A 318 -10.99 -21.49 -21.88
C ASP A 318 -11.07 -20.00 -21.49
N LEU A 319 -10.43 -19.66 -20.38
CA LEU A 319 -10.48 -18.32 -19.76
C LEU A 319 -9.67 -17.25 -20.51
N ARG A 320 -8.75 -17.63 -21.40
CA ARG A 320 -7.85 -16.65 -22.05
C ARG A 320 -8.54 -15.88 -23.18
N GLU A 321 -9.49 -16.50 -23.86
CA GLU A 321 -10.26 -15.89 -24.95
C GLU A 321 -11.72 -15.53 -24.58
N ASN A 322 -12.21 -15.98 -23.42
CA ASN A 322 -13.60 -15.73 -23.01
C ASN A 322 -13.86 -14.23 -22.70
N SER A 323 -14.58 -13.57 -23.60
CA SER A 323 -15.01 -12.17 -23.48
C SER A 323 -16.02 -11.96 -22.34
N GLU A 324 -16.87 -12.94 -22.07
CA GLU A 324 -17.86 -12.89 -20.97
C GLU A 324 -17.18 -12.86 -19.61
N PHE A 325 -16.09 -13.62 -19.44
CA PHE A 325 -15.31 -13.60 -18.20
C PHE A 325 -14.63 -12.24 -17.97
N LYS A 326 -14.05 -11.65 -19.02
CA LYS A 326 -13.43 -10.31 -18.95
C LYS A 326 -14.47 -9.24 -18.60
N PHE A 327 -15.61 -9.25 -19.28
CA PHE A 327 -16.72 -8.33 -19.01
C PHE A 327 -17.26 -8.47 -17.58
N ALA A 328 -17.47 -9.69 -17.09
CA ALA A 328 -17.95 -9.93 -15.73
C ALA A 328 -16.94 -9.47 -14.66
N LYS A 329 -15.63 -9.54 -14.96
CA LYS A 329 -14.58 -9.00 -14.09
C LYS A 329 -14.54 -7.48 -14.06
N GLU A 330 -14.70 -6.82 -15.21
CA GLU A 330 -14.81 -5.37 -15.28
C GLU A 330 -16.07 -4.87 -14.55
N ARG A 331 -17.20 -5.55 -14.77
CA ARG A 331 -18.45 -5.28 -14.04
C ARG A 331 -18.29 -5.47 -12.54
N GLN A 332 -17.56 -6.49 -12.09
CA GLN A 332 -17.24 -6.68 -10.67
C GLN A 332 -16.51 -5.46 -10.08
N ALA A 333 -15.50 -4.95 -10.78
CA ALA A 333 -14.73 -3.78 -10.34
C ALA A 333 -15.60 -2.50 -10.33
N PHE A 334 -16.45 -2.33 -11.33
CA PHE A 334 -17.40 -1.22 -11.40
C PHE A 334 -18.40 -1.25 -10.23
N LEU A 335 -19.05 -2.39 -9.98
CA LEU A 335 -20.00 -2.55 -8.88
C LEU A 335 -19.35 -2.31 -7.52
N ALA A 336 -18.14 -2.82 -7.29
CA ALA A 336 -17.40 -2.60 -6.05
C ALA A 336 -17.08 -1.11 -5.83
N ARG A 337 -16.64 -0.40 -6.88
CA ARG A 337 -16.38 1.05 -6.81
C ARG A 337 -17.67 1.84 -6.56
N ARG A 338 -18.75 1.52 -7.28
CA ARG A 338 -20.04 2.21 -7.15
C ARG A 338 -20.65 2.02 -5.76
N ARG A 339 -20.57 0.81 -5.22
CA ARG A 339 -21.00 0.50 -3.86
C ARG A 339 -20.25 1.34 -2.84
N ALA A 340 -18.91 1.34 -2.90
CA ALA A 340 -18.08 2.11 -1.96
C ALA A 340 -18.38 3.61 -2.04
N GLU A 341 -18.54 4.16 -3.26
CA GLU A 341 -18.92 5.55 -3.47
C GLU A 341 -20.28 5.87 -2.82
N LEU A 342 -21.31 5.05 -3.06
CA LEU A 342 -22.63 5.28 -2.48
C LEU A 342 -22.63 5.12 -0.95
N GLU A 343 -21.97 4.11 -0.40
CA GLU A 343 -21.84 3.91 1.06
C GLU A 343 -21.19 5.11 1.73
N GLU A 344 -20.08 5.61 1.19
CA GLU A 344 -19.40 6.81 1.69
C GLU A 344 -20.33 8.02 1.59
N ARG A 345 -20.88 8.30 0.40
CA ARG A 345 -21.73 9.46 0.19
C ARG A 345 -22.97 9.45 1.07
N ILE A 346 -23.61 8.30 1.26
CA ILE A 346 -24.78 8.13 2.13
C ILE A 346 -24.41 8.36 3.60
N SER A 347 -23.26 7.83 4.04
CA SER A 347 -22.83 7.96 5.45
C SER A 347 -22.55 9.40 5.88
N GLU A 348 -22.10 10.23 4.95
CA GLU A 348 -21.75 11.63 5.20
C GLU A 348 -22.91 12.61 4.99
N THR A 349 -24.03 12.15 4.42
CA THR A 349 -25.13 13.03 3.97
C THR A 349 -26.31 12.99 4.94
N MET A 350 -26.76 14.18 5.35
CA MET A 350 -27.93 14.37 6.19
C MET A 350 -29.18 14.71 5.37
N VAL A 351 -30.34 14.25 5.82
CA VAL A 351 -31.63 14.61 5.21
C VAL A 351 -32.02 16.02 5.67
N MET A 352 -32.39 16.89 4.71
CA MET A 352 -32.82 18.26 4.99
C MET A 352 -34.15 18.55 4.29
N ASP A 353 -35.07 19.14 5.05
CA ASP A 353 -36.33 19.66 4.54
C ASP A 353 -36.13 21.10 4.03
N PHE A 354 -36.13 21.26 2.71
CA PHE A 354 -35.86 22.54 2.05
C PHE A 354 -36.96 23.59 2.27
N SER A 355 -38.15 23.22 2.76
CA SER A 355 -39.23 24.17 3.07
C SER A 355 -38.89 25.13 4.22
N LYS A 356 -37.91 24.75 5.06
CA LYS A 356 -37.49 25.49 6.24
C LYS A 356 -36.32 26.45 5.95
N ILE A 357 -35.87 26.53 4.70
CA ILE A 357 -34.74 27.36 4.30
C ILE A 357 -35.20 28.79 4.00
N ALA A 358 -34.61 29.75 4.72
CA ALA A 358 -34.84 31.16 4.47
C ALA A 358 -33.97 31.63 3.29
N VAL A 359 -34.58 31.75 2.12
CA VAL A 359 -33.94 32.34 0.94
C VAL A 359 -33.94 33.86 1.05
N ARG A 360 -32.77 34.47 0.91
CA ARG A 360 -32.57 35.94 0.92
C ARG A 360 -31.92 36.38 -0.40
N ASN A 361 -30.88 37.21 -0.32
CA ASN A 361 -30.21 37.79 -1.50
C ASN A 361 -28.94 37.00 -1.92
N THR A 362 -28.79 35.77 -1.44
CA THR A 362 -27.59 34.95 -1.67
C THR A 362 -28.00 33.53 -2.02
N VAL A 363 -27.33 32.95 -3.01
CA VAL A 363 -27.61 31.58 -3.46
C VAL A 363 -27.21 30.62 -2.35
N VAL A 364 -28.19 29.88 -1.87
CA VAL A 364 -28.04 28.81 -0.88
C VAL A 364 -28.67 27.55 -1.42
N PRO A 365 -28.22 26.36 -1.02
CA PRO A 365 -28.94 25.15 -1.37
C PRO A 365 -30.38 25.20 -0.85
N GLY A 366 -31.32 24.70 -1.65
CA GLY A 366 -32.75 24.87 -1.43
C GLY A 366 -33.35 26.15 -2.01
N CYS A 367 -32.74 26.75 -3.03
CA CYS A 367 -33.29 27.92 -3.72
C CYS A 367 -33.41 27.71 -5.23
N SER A 368 -34.25 28.52 -5.87
CA SER A 368 -34.29 28.65 -7.32
C SER A 368 -33.50 29.87 -7.76
N VAL A 369 -32.71 29.74 -8.82
CA VAL A 369 -31.91 30.82 -9.39
C VAL A 369 -32.29 31.02 -10.85
N SER A 370 -32.31 32.27 -11.30
CA SER A 370 -32.46 32.60 -12.72
C SER A 370 -31.20 33.26 -13.24
N ILE A 371 -30.61 32.68 -14.27
CA ILE A 371 -29.42 33.21 -14.95
C ILE A 371 -29.81 33.80 -16.29
N LYS A 372 -29.26 34.96 -16.63
CA LYS A 372 -29.48 35.64 -17.90
C LYS A 372 -28.20 35.60 -18.73
N TYR A 373 -28.33 35.10 -19.94
CA TYR A 373 -27.27 35.09 -20.95
C TYR A 373 -27.14 36.46 -21.63
N GLU A 374 -25.99 36.73 -22.23
CA GLU A 374 -25.79 37.94 -23.03
C GLU A 374 -26.75 38.01 -24.23
N SER A 375 -27.19 36.85 -24.75
CA SER A 375 -28.22 36.73 -25.79
C SER A 375 -29.61 37.22 -25.35
N GLY A 376 -29.82 37.46 -24.06
CA GLY A 376 -31.10 37.85 -23.47
C GLY A 376 -31.95 36.68 -22.97
N THR A 377 -31.55 35.43 -23.26
CA THR A 377 -32.20 34.21 -22.77
C THR A 377 -32.08 34.10 -21.25
N VAL A 378 -33.11 33.58 -20.58
CA VAL A 378 -33.13 33.39 -19.12
C VAL A 378 -33.48 31.94 -18.81
N ASP A 379 -32.58 31.25 -18.12
CA ASP A 379 -32.79 29.89 -17.63
C ASP A 379 -32.97 29.87 -16.12
N LYS A 380 -33.82 28.96 -15.65
CA LYS A 380 -34.13 28.77 -14.23
C LYS A 380 -33.62 27.41 -13.76
N PHE A 381 -32.85 27.41 -12.68
CA PHE A 381 -32.30 26.20 -12.06
C PHE A 381 -32.67 26.12 -10.57
N HIS A 382 -32.75 24.91 -10.05
CA HIS A 382 -32.97 24.65 -8.62
C HIS A 382 -31.70 24.09 -8.02
N ILE A 383 -31.06 24.84 -7.12
CA ILE A 383 -29.82 24.42 -6.47
C ILE A 383 -30.19 23.62 -5.24
N LEU A 384 -29.93 22.32 -5.27
CA LEU A 384 -30.39 21.35 -4.27
C LEU A 384 -29.21 20.55 -3.71
N GLY A 385 -29.53 19.53 -2.90
CA GLY A 385 -28.56 18.72 -2.18
C GLY A 385 -27.74 17.75 -3.03
N ARG A 386 -26.85 17.01 -2.36
CA ARG A 386 -25.81 16.16 -2.96
C ARG A 386 -26.35 15.14 -3.97
N PHE A 387 -27.47 14.50 -3.67
CA PHE A 387 -28.11 13.50 -4.55
C PHE A 387 -29.27 14.09 -5.38
N ASP A 388 -29.54 15.38 -5.25
CA ASP A 388 -30.67 16.04 -5.89
C ASP A 388 -30.26 16.62 -7.24
N SER A 389 -30.21 15.76 -8.25
CA SER A 389 -29.95 16.14 -9.64
C SER A 389 -30.96 15.48 -10.57
N ASP A 390 -31.68 16.30 -11.33
CA ASP A 390 -32.69 15.88 -12.31
C ASP A 390 -32.74 16.93 -13.43
N PRO A 391 -32.09 16.67 -14.59
CA PRO A 391 -32.07 17.60 -15.72
C PRO A 391 -33.47 17.94 -16.26
N ASP A 392 -34.41 16.99 -16.23
CA ASP A 392 -35.77 17.19 -16.75
C ASP A 392 -36.55 18.20 -15.89
N ARG A 393 -36.15 18.35 -14.63
CA ARG A 393 -36.72 19.31 -13.66
C ARG A 393 -35.80 20.51 -13.41
N ASN A 394 -34.72 20.68 -14.18
CA ASN A 394 -33.70 21.72 -13.96
C ASN A 394 -33.12 21.71 -12.53
N MET A 395 -33.06 20.54 -11.90
CA MET A 395 -32.50 20.37 -10.57
C MET A 395 -31.02 20.06 -10.63
N ILE A 396 -30.24 20.83 -9.87
CA ILE A 396 -28.80 20.79 -9.90
C ILE A 396 -28.29 20.60 -8.47
N SER A 397 -27.55 19.51 -8.24
CA SER A 397 -26.81 19.32 -7.01
C SER A 397 -25.78 20.43 -6.85
N TYR A 398 -25.70 20.95 -5.62
CA TYR A 398 -24.73 21.97 -5.27
C TYR A 398 -23.28 21.49 -5.50
N GLU A 399 -23.01 20.17 -5.58
CA GLU A 399 -21.68 19.61 -5.84
C GLU A 399 -21.26 19.66 -7.31
N THR A 400 -22.19 19.93 -8.22
CA THR A 400 -21.85 20.08 -9.65
C THR A 400 -21.00 21.34 -9.89
N PRO A 401 -20.20 21.40 -10.97
CA PRO A 401 -19.41 22.59 -11.30
C PRO A 401 -20.26 23.87 -11.38
N LEU A 402 -21.47 23.75 -11.95
CA LEU A 402 -22.43 24.85 -12.03
C LEU A 402 -22.99 25.23 -10.65
N GLY A 403 -23.38 24.24 -9.84
CA GLY A 403 -23.81 24.46 -8.47
C GLY A 403 -22.74 25.21 -7.66
N GLN A 404 -21.49 24.74 -7.69
CA GLN A 404 -20.36 25.37 -6.99
C GLN A 404 -20.09 26.81 -7.46
N ALA A 405 -20.20 27.08 -8.76
CA ALA A 405 -20.02 28.42 -9.32
C ALA A 405 -21.12 29.40 -8.83
N LEU A 406 -22.32 28.89 -8.56
CA LEU A 406 -23.47 29.69 -8.16
C LEU A 406 -23.55 29.92 -6.64
N LEU A 407 -23.08 28.98 -5.82
CA LEU A 407 -23.17 29.06 -4.37
C LEU A 407 -22.55 30.35 -3.82
N GLY A 408 -23.28 31.03 -2.93
CA GLY A 408 -22.80 32.24 -2.27
C GLY A 408 -22.84 33.51 -3.15
N LEU A 409 -23.19 33.41 -4.44
CA LEU A 409 -23.39 34.58 -5.29
C LEU A 409 -24.61 35.38 -4.86
N LYS A 410 -24.59 36.69 -5.14
CA LYS A 410 -25.69 37.60 -4.87
C LYS A 410 -26.40 37.98 -6.17
N ILE A 411 -27.65 38.40 -6.05
CA ILE A 411 -28.41 38.94 -7.20
C ILE A 411 -27.58 40.06 -7.84
N GLY A 412 -27.45 40.02 -9.17
CA GLY A 412 -26.65 40.93 -9.99
C GLY A 412 -25.21 40.48 -10.24
N SER A 413 -24.73 39.39 -9.62
CA SER A 413 -23.39 38.86 -9.87
C SER A 413 -23.25 38.32 -11.30
N LYS A 414 -22.16 38.70 -11.98
CA LYS A 414 -21.71 38.08 -13.22
C LYS A 414 -20.75 36.95 -12.91
N PHE A 415 -20.88 35.83 -13.62
CA PHE A 415 -19.98 34.69 -13.49
C PHE A 415 -19.90 33.93 -14.82
N ASP A 416 -18.82 33.16 -14.98
CA ASP A 416 -18.63 32.30 -16.14
C ASP A 416 -19.14 30.89 -15.84
N MET A 417 -20.01 30.40 -16.72
CA MET A 417 -20.53 29.04 -16.66
C MET A 417 -19.40 28.04 -16.96
N PRO A 418 -19.50 26.79 -16.48
CA PRO A 418 -18.59 25.73 -16.91
C PRO A 418 -18.58 25.47 -18.42
N THR A 419 -19.64 25.90 -19.14
CA THR A 419 -19.74 25.86 -20.60
C THR A 419 -18.94 26.95 -21.31
N GLY A 420 -18.43 27.94 -20.57
CA GLY A 420 -17.68 29.09 -21.11
C GLY A 420 -18.51 30.33 -21.35
N ASP A 421 -19.83 30.29 -21.15
CA ASP A 421 -20.70 31.45 -21.33
C ASP A 421 -20.66 32.37 -20.11
N SER A 422 -20.48 33.67 -20.33
CA SER A 422 -20.63 34.68 -19.27
C SER A 422 -22.11 34.99 -19.06
N VAL A 423 -22.60 34.81 -17.83
CA VAL A 423 -24.01 35.00 -17.47
C VAL A 423 -24.16 35.92 -16.25
N THR A 424 -25.35 36.47 -16.06
CA THR A 424 -25.69 37.30 -14.90
C THR A 424 -26.79 36.64 -14.07
N LEU A 425 -26.61 36.55 -12.76
CA LEU A 425 -27.63 36.08 -11.83
C LEU A 425 -28.70 37.18 -11.63
N VAL A 426 -29.93 36.96 -12.11
CA VAL A 426 -30.98 37.99 -12.12
C VAL A 426 -32.05 37.81 -11.05
N ALA A 427 -32.25 36.59 -10.54
CA ALA A 427 -33.21 36.32 -9.46
C ALA A 427 -32.76 35.15 -8.58
N ILE A 428 -33.13 35.23 -7.30
CA ILE A 428 -33.01 34.16 -6.30
C ILE A 428 -34.36 34.07 -5.58
N GLU A 429 -35.00 32.91 -5.63
CA GLU A 429 -36.34 32.68 -5.10
C GLU A 429 -36.38 31.42 -4.23
N SER A 430 -37.41 31.32 -3.37
CA SER A 430 -37.71 30.06 -2.70
C SER A 430 -38.12 28.99 -3.72
N LEU A 431 -37.99 27.72 -3.34
CA LEU A 431 -38.43 26.62 -4.21
C LEU A 431 -39.95 26.67 -4.40
N PRO A 432 -40.45 26.33 -5.61
CA PRO A 432 -41.88 26.14 -5.87
C PRO A 432 -42.51 25.12 -4.91
N ALA A 433 -43.78 25.34 -4.52
CA ALA A 433 -44.47 24.51 -3.53
C ALA A 433 -44.69 23.06 -4.01
N ASP A 434 -44.94 22.88 -5.31
CA ASP A 434 -45.03 21.59 -5.99
C ASP A 434 -43.70 20.83 -5.96
N LEU A 435 -42.58 21.51 -6.18
CA LEU A 435 -41.25 20.92 -6.08
C LEU A 435 -40.89 20.54 -4.64
N LEU A 436 -41.24 21.38 -3.66
CA LEU A 436 -41.05 21.06 -2.23
C LEU A 436 -41.86 19.83 -1.80
N ALA A 437 -43.12 19.73 -2.23
CA ALA A 437 -43.95 18.56 -1.96
C ALA A 437 -43.35 17.30 -2.60
N TRP A 438 -42.83 17.41 -3.82
CA TRP A 438 -42.17 16.31 -4.50
C TRP A 438 -40.87 15.87 -3.79
N LEU A 439 -39.99 16.80 -3.40
CA LEU A 439 -38.74 16.50 -2.68
C LEU A 439 -38.94 15.84 -1.30
N ASN A 440 -40.07 16.13 -0.65
CA ASN A 440 -40.43 15.58 0.66
C ASN A 440 -41.29 14.31 0.59
N SER A 441 -41.68 13.86 -0.60
CA SER A 441 -42.45 12.63 -0.78
C SER A 441 -41.55 11.39 -0.75
N GLU A 442 -42.09 10.27 -0.23
CA GLU A 442 -41.36 8.99 -0.11
C GLU A 442 -41.34 8.17 -1.41
N ASN A 443 -42.11 8.55 -2.44
CA ASN A 443 -42.28 7.78 -3.70
C ASN A 443 -41.87 8.55 -4.94
#